data_AF-A0A848TTY5-F1
#
_entry.id   AF-A0A848TTY5-F1
#
_cell.length_a   1.000
_cell.length_b   1.000
_cell.length_c   1.000
_cell.angle_alpha   90.00
_cell.angle_beta   90.00
_cell.angle_gamma   90.00
#
_symmetry.space_group_name_H-M   'P 1'
#
loop_
_entity.id
_entity.type
_entity.pdbx_description
1 polymer ?
#
loop_
_entity_poly.entity_id
_entity_poly.type
_entity_poly.pdbx_seq_one_letter_code
_entity_poly.pdbx_strand_id
1 'polypeptide(L)'
;VLFDMGHAHCFEVRRGGQLIGGVYGVALGAAFFGESMFSRATDGSKMALAYAVDHLRRCGFTLFDTQFLTAHLASLGAVEISRNDYRAKLAQAIETVADIHALPIETDPQAVVQRVTHTS
;
A
#
# COMPACT_ATOMS: atom_id res chain seq x y z
N VAL A 1 11.94 -16.89 -0.98
CA VAL A 1 13.03 -16.29 -0.16
C VAL A 1 12.57 -15.04 0.58
N LEU A 2 12.29 -13.89 -0.07
CA LEU A 2 11.84 -12.67 0.67
C LEU A 2 10.46 -12.80 1.33
N PHE A 3 9.52 -13.52 0.70
CA PHE A 3 8.23 -13.86 1.31
C PHE A 3 8.42 -14.78 2.52
N ASP A 4 9.26 -15.80 2.38
CA ASP A 4 9.57 -16.77 3.45
C ASP A 4 10.35 -16.13 4.62
N MET A 5 11.04 -15.02 4.35
CA MET A 5 11.72 -14.20 5.36
C MET A 5 10.78 -13.18 6.04
N GLY A 6 9.50 -13.12 5.65
CA GLY A 6 8.51 -12.22 6.23
C GLY A 6 8.63 -10.76 5.79
N HIS A 7 9.39 -10.46 4.74
CA HIS A 7 9.57 -9.10 4.24
C HIS A 7 8.66 -8.75 3.06
N ALA A 8 8.24 -9.74 2.27
CA ALA A 8 7.32 -9.51 1.16
C ALA A 8 5.87 -9.76 1.58
N HIS A 9 4.99 -8.83 1.23
CA HIS A 9 3.57 -8.88 1.55
C HIS A 9 2.71 -8.63 0.32
N CYS A 10 1.51 -9.20 0.32
CA CYS A 10 0.54 -9.07 -0.76
C CYS A 10 -0.82 -8.67 -0.19
N PHE A 11 -1.46 -7.70 -0.84
CA PHE A 11 -2.85 -7.34 -0.62
C PHE A 11 -3.67 -7.89 -1.79
N GLU A 12 -4.52 -8.88 -1.50
CA GLU A 12 -5.36 -9.55 -2.49
C GLU A 12 -6.80 -9.05 -2.42
N VAL A 13 -7.40 -8.80 -3.59
CA VAL A 13 -8.84 -8.54 -3.69
C VAL A 13 -9.51 -9.74 -4.32
N ARG A 14 -10.48 -10.31 -3.60
CA ARG A 14 -11.25 -11.47 -4.05
C ARG A 14 -12.73 -11.14 -4.17
N ARG A 15 -13.39 -11.67 -5.20
CA ARG A 15 -14.84 -11.59 -5.41
C ARG A 15 -15.37 -12.96 -5.78
N GLY A 16 -16.34 -13.49 -5.02
CA GLY A 16 -16.88 -14.83 -5.26
C GLY A 16 -15.80 -15.92 -5.25
N GLY A 17 -14.79 -15.80 -4.39
CA GLY A 17 -13.66 -16.73 -4.31
C GLY A 17 -12.56 -16.50 -5.36
N GLN A 18 -12.81 -15.72 -6.40
CA GLN A 18 -11.84 -15.44 -7.46
C GLN A 18 -10.94 -14.25 -7.11
N LEU A 19 -9.64 -14.38 -7.37
CA LEU A 19 -8.67 -13.29 -7.24
C LEU A 19 -8.83 -12.32 -8.42
N ILE A 20 -9.34 -11.12 -8.14
CA ILE A 20 -9.67 -10.10 -9.14
C ILE A 20 -8.65 -8.96 -9.24
N GLY A 21 -7.73 -8.86 -8.28
CA GLY A 21 -6.63 -7.91 -8.31
C GLY A 21 -5.74 -8.03 -7.08
N GLY A 22 -4.61 -7.33 -7.10
CA GLY A 22 -3.70 -7.31 -5.97
C GLY A 22 -2.51 -6.38 -6.17
N VAL A 23 -1.84 -6.09 -5.06
CA VAL A 23 -0.54 -5.41 -5.01
C VAL A 23 0.38 -6.20 -4.09
N TYR A 24 1.63 -6.38 -4.50
CA TYR A 24 2.65 -6.95 -3.61
C TYR A 24 3.86 -6.03 -3.54
N GLY A 25 4.57 -6.14 -2.43
CA GLY A 25 5.69 -5.28 -2.14
C GLY A 25 6.51 -5.78 -0.96
N VAL A 26 7.54 -5.01 -0.62
CA VAL A 26 8.46 -5.31 0.47
C VAL A 26 8.28 -4.29 1.59
N ALA A 27 8.20 -4.75 2.84
CA ALA A 27 8.20 -3.90 4.02
C ALA A 27 9.60 -3.82 4.63
N LEU A 28 10.05 -2.61 4.95
CA LEU A 28 11.29 -2.34 5.67
C LEU A 28 11.10 -1.13 6.59
N GLY A 29 11.16 -1.34 7.90
CA GLY A 29 10.76 -0.33 8.88
C GLY A 29 9.31 0.11 8.59
N ALA A 30 9.09 1.43 8.53
CA ALA A 30 7.82 2.05 8.17
C ALA A 30 7.70 2.36 6.66
N ALA A 31 8.58 1.83 5.81
CA ALA A 31 8.51 1.95 4.36
C ALA A 31 7.95 0.69 3.71
N PHE A 32 7.06 0.87 2.73
CA PHE A 32 6.55 -0.19 1.87
C PHE A 32 6.87 0.11 0.41
N PHE A 33 7.56 -0.80 -0.26
CA PHE A 33 7.95 -0.69 -1.66
C PHE A 33 7.02 -1.55 -2.52
N GLY A 34 6.11 -0.90 -3.25
CA GLY A 34 5.22 -1.59 -4.18
C GLY A 34 5.99 -2.04 -5.42
N GLU A 35 6.11 -3.34 -5.61
CA GLU A 35 6.85 -3.92 -6.74
C GLU A 35 5.97 -4.07 -7.98
N SER A 36 4.74 -4.55 -7.80
CA SER A 36 3.81 -4.71 -8.91
C SER A 36 2.36 -4.78 -8.46
N MET A 37 1.48 -4.51 -9.42
CA MET A 37 0.04 -4.60 -9.28
C MET A 37 -0.52 -5.39 -10.45
N PHE A 38 -1.62 -6.10 -10.22
CA PHE A 38 -2.38 -6.73 -11.29
C PHE A 38 -3.87 -6.52 -11.09
N SER A 39 -4.61 -6.52 -12.19
CA SER A 39 -6.06 -6.44 -12.20
C SER A 39 -6.63 -7.44 -13.20
N ARG A 40 -7.58 -8.25 -12.75
CA ARG A 40 -8.32 -9.24 -13.57
C ARG A 40 -9.80 -8.89 -13.74
N ALA A 41 -10.26 -7.86 -13.03
CA ALA A 41 -11.57 -7.25 -13.22
C ALA A 41 -11.45 -5.73 -13.14
N THR A 42 -12.50 -5.02 -13.56
CA THR A 42 -12.60 -3.57 -13.37
C THR A 42 -12.41 -3.22 -11.89
N ASP A 43 -11.56 -2.22 -11.64
CA ASP A 43 -11.19 -1.71 -10.31
C ASP A 43 -10.47 -2.68 -9.36
N GLY A 44 -10.07 -3.88 -9.80
CA GLY A 44 -9.41 -4.88 -8.95
C GLY A 44 -8.11 -4.36 -8.30
N SER A 45 -7.20 -3.80 -9.11
CA SER A 45 -5.97 -3.17 -8.60
C SER A 45 -6.23 -1.90 -7.79
N LYS A 46 -7.29 -1.16 -8.11
CA LYS A 46 -7.70 0.06 -7.40
C LYS A 46 -8.07 -0.25 -5.96
N MET A 47 -8.94 -1.24 -5.79
CA MET A 47 -9.36 -1.73 -4.49
C MET A 47 -8.16 -2.25 -3.71
N ALA A 48 -7.29 -3.04 -4.35
CA ALA A 48 -6.10 -3.60 -3.69
C ALA A 48 -5.22 -2.50 -3.11
N LEU A 49 -4.99 -1.46 -3.89
CA LEU A 49 -4.18 -0.34 -3.46
C LEU A 49 -4.85 0.52 -2.37
N ALA A 50 -6.15 0.80 -2.48
CA ALA A 50 -6.87 1.55 -1.45
C ALA A 50 -6.80 0.85 -0.09
N TYR A 51 -6.99 -0.48 -0.08
CA TYR A 51 -6.84 -1.30 1.13
C TYR A 51 -5.40 -1.35 1.62
N ALA A 52 -4.42 -1.46 0.72
CA ALA A 52 -3.01 -1.43 1.09
C ALA A 52 -2.63 -0.09 1.78
N VAL A 53 -3.02 1.04 1.19
CA VAL A 53 -2.75 2.38 1.76
C VAL A 53 -3.39 2.54 3.14
N ASP A 54 -4.67 2.16 3.28
CA ASP A 54 -5.37 2.22 4.57
C ASP A 54 -4.69 1.37 5.64
N HIS A 55 -4.38 0.11 5.28
CA HIS A 55 -3.78 -0.85 6.18
C HIS A 55 -2.38 -0.45 6.63
N LEU A 56 -1.53 -0.05 5.69
CA LEU A 56 -0.16 0.39 5.95
C LEU A 56 -0.16 1.59 6.90
N ARG A 57 -1.00 2.59 6.67
CA ARG A 57 -1.11 3.76 7.57
C ARG A 57 -1.54 3.36 8.98
N ARG A 58 -2.57 2.53 9.10
CA ARG A 58 -3.04 2.00 10.40
C ARG A 58 -1.94 1.24 11.14
N CYS A 59 -1.07 0.56 10.40
CA CYS A 59 0.04 -0.22 10.94
C CYS A 59 1.33 0.61 11.19
N GLY A 60 1.26 1.94 11.04
CA GLY A 60 2.38 2.84 11.35
C GLY A 60 3.35 3.08 10.20
N PHE A 61 3.04 2.63 8.98
CA PHE A 61 3.85 2.95 7.80
C PHE A 61 3.67 4.42 7.41
N THR A 62 4.78 5.06 7.05
CA THR A 62 4.85 6.49 6.74
C THR A 62 5.25 6.76 5.29
N LEU A 63 5.74 5.73 4.59
CA LEU A 63 6.14 5.81 3.19
C LEU A 63 5.61 4.59 2.41
N PHE A 64 4.81 4.86 1.37
CA PHE A 64 4.46 3.88 0.35
C PHE A 64 5.07 4.36 -0.97
N ASP A 65 6.14 3.68 -1.40
CA ASP A 65 6.78 3.91 -2.69
C ASP A 65 6.07 3.11 -3.79
N THR A 66 5.47 3.82 -4.75
CA THR A 66 4.78 3.21 -5.90
C THR A 66 5.59 3.29 -7.19
N GLN A 67 6.86 3.73 -7.12
CA GLN A 67 7.85 3.89 -8.21
C GLN A 67 7.47 4.90 -9.32
N PHE A 68 6.29 4.79 -9.90
CA PHE A 68 5.78 5.68 -10.94
C PHE A 68 4.41 6.21 -10.56
N LEU A 69 4.20 7.52 -10.68
CA LEU A 69 2.86 8.07 -10.57
C LEU A 69 2.08 7.76 -11.85
N THR A 70 0.91 7.15 -11.69
CA THR A 70 -0.07 7.04 -12.76
C THR A 70 -1.27 7.90 -12.40
N ALA A 71 -2.06 8.34 -13.39
CA ALA A 71 -3.30 9.07 -13.12
C ALA A 71 -4.22 8.30 -12.14
N HIS A 72 -4.14 6.97 -12.18
CA HIS A 72 -4.82 6.08 -11.25
C HIS A 72 -4.34 6.24 -9.80
N LEU A 73 -3.03 6.21 -9.59
CA LEU A 73 -2.40 6.41 -8.28
C LEU A 73 -2.66 7.81 -7.73
N ALA A 74 -2.58 8.83 -8.59
CA ALA A 74 -2.87 10.21 -8.22
C ALA A 74 -4.29 10.38 -7.67
N SER A 75 -5.28 9.70 -8.26
CA SER A 75 -6.67 9.72 -7.77
C SER A 75 -6.87 9.11 -6.38
N LEU A 76 -5.88 8.36 -5.88
CA LEU A 76 -5.88 7.72 -4.57
C LEU A 76 -4.97 8.46 -3.58
N GLY A 77 -4.52 9.68 -3.92
CA GLY A 77 -3.69 10.51 -3.05
C GLY A 77 -2.18 10.28 -3.18
N ALA A 78 -1.73 9.54 -4.20
CA ALA A 78 -0.29 9.48 -4.50
C ALA A 78 0.19 10.83 -5.05
N VAL A 79 1.35 11.26 -4.58
CA VAL A 79 1.97 12.53 -4.98
C VAL A 79 3.38 12.27 -5.49
N GLU A 80 3.78 13.01 -6.52
CA GLU A 80 5.19 13.10 -6.87
C GLU A 80 5.89 14.06 -5.91
N ILE A 81 7.06 13.64 -5.44
CA ILE A 81 7.91 14.43 -4.55
C ILE A 81 9.31 14.52 -5.15
N SER A 82 10.08 15.52 -4.72
CA SER A 82 11.46 15.64 -5.18
C SER A 82 12.28 14.43 -4.70
N ARG A 83 13.35 14.10 -5.43
CA ARG A 83 14.30 13.05 -5.03
C ARG A 83 14.87 13.30 -3.62
N ASN A 84 15.08 14.56 -3.25
CA ASN A 84 15.61 14.93 -1.94
C ASN A 84 14.58 14.68 -0.84
N ASP A 85 13.32 15.05 -1.06
CA ASP A 85 12.24 14.78 -0.11
C ASP A 85 12.00 13.29 0.07
N TYR A 86 12.04 12.53 -1.04
CA TYR A 86 11.96 11.08 -1.00
C TYR A 86 13.07 10.48 -0.15
N ARG A 87 14.33 10.87 -0.36
CA ARG A 87 15.46 10.37 0.44
C ARG A 87 15.32 10.70 1.92
N ALA A 88 14.87 11.91 2.25
CA ALA A 88 14.64 12.31 3.64
C ALA A 88 13.53 11.46 4.29
N LYS A 89 12.39 11.29 3.61
CA LYS A 89 11.29 10.43 4.06
C LYS A 89 11.70 8.97 4.20
N LEU A 90 12.46 8.46 3.23
CA LEU A 90 12.96 7.09 3.24
C LEU A 90 13.89 6.84 4.42
N ALA A 91 14.87 7.73 4.65
CA ALA A 91 15.79 7.61 5.78
C ALA A 91 15.04 7.56 7.12
N GLN A 92 14.02 8.41 7.29
CA GLN A 92 13.17 8.38 8.47
C GLN A 92 12.34 7.09 8.58
N ALA A 93 11.74 6.65 7.47
CA ALA A 93 10.85 5.50 7.45
C ALA A 93 11.58 4.19 7.80
N ILE A 94 12.78 3.96 7.26
CA ILE A 94 13.55 2.74 7.53
C ILE A 94 14.06 2.64 8.98
N GLU A 95 14.22 3.77 9.67
CA GLU A 95 14.58 3.84 11.10
C GLU A 95 13.36 3.70 12.03
N THR A 96 12.15 3.86 11.48
CA THR A 96 10.90 3.76 12.24
C THR A 96 10.42 2.31 12.26
N VAL A 97 10.05 1.80 13.43
CA VAL A 97 9.47 0.46 13.57
C VAL A 97 7.97 0.51 13.23
N ALA A 98 7.57 -0.24 12.22
CA ALA A 98 6.17 -0.53 11.91
C ALA A 98 5.98 -2.04 11.81
N ASP A 99 4.76 -2.49 12.05
CA ASP A 99 4.40 -3.92 11.96
C ASP A 99 3.13 -4.05 11.14
N ILE A 100 3.26 -4.59 9.93
CA ILE A 100 2.15 -4.81 8.99
C ILE A 100 1.11 -5.81 9.53
N HIS A 101 1.44 -6.57 10.57
CA HIS A 101 0.54 -7.51 11.22
C HIS A 101 -0.04 -6.99 12.54
N ALA A 102 0.30 -5.77 12.98
CA ALA A 102 -0.16 -5.20 14.25
C ALA A 102 -1.70 -5.06 14.33
N LEU A 103 -2.35 -4.85 13.19
CA LEU A 103 -3.81 -4.75 13.09
C LEU A 103 -4.32 -5.68 12.00
N PRO A 104 -5.58 -6.17 12.09
CA PRO A 104 -6.21 -6.86 10.98
C PRO A 104 -6.51 -5.88 9.84
N ILE A 105 -6.60 -6.42 8.61
CA ILE A 105 -7.10 -5.67 7.45
C ILE A 105 -8.54 -5.24 7.73
N GLU A 106 -8.86 -3.98 7.41
CA GLU A 106 -10.23 -3.46 7.50
C GLU A 106 -11.18 -4.28 6.62
N THR A 107 -12.34 -4.65 7.15
CA THR A 107 -13.33 -5.43 6.41
C THR A 107 -14.47 -4.58 5.88
N ASP A 108 -14.70 -3.39 6.45
CA ASP A 108 -15.70 -2.45 5.95
C ASP A 108 -15.16 -1.61 4.78
N PRO A 109 -15.66 -1.78 3.55
CA PRO A 109 -15.22 -1.00 2.40
C PRO A 109 -15.52 0.49 2.55
N GLN A 110 -16.58 0.88 3.27
CA GLN A 110 -16.92 2.29 3.46
C GLN A 110 -15.89 3.00 4.33
N ALA A 111 -15.46 2.34 5.41
CA ALA A 111 -14.40 2.84 6.28
C ALA A 111 -13.07 3.03 5.53
N VAL A 112 -12.70 2.09 4.65
CA VAL A 112 -11.49 2.22 3.80
C VAL A 112 -11.62 3.43 2.87
N VAL A 113 -12.72 3.54 2.13
CA VAL A 113 -12.93 4.64 1.18
C VAL A 113 -12.86 5.99 1.90
N GLN A 114 -13.55 6.13 3.04
CA GLN A 114 -13.58 7.37 3.81
C GLN A 114 -12.18 7.80 4.28
N ARG A 115 -11.33 6.86 4.72
CA ARG A 115 -9.97 7.18 5.17
C ARG A 115 -9.03 7.51 4.01
N VAL A 116 -9.17 6.83 2.88
CA VAL A 116 -8.34 7.09 1.69
C VAL A 116 -8.72 8.41 1.01
N THR A 117 -10.01 8.78 0.98
CA THR A 117 -10.46 10.03 0.32
C THR A 117 -10.24 11.29 1.14
N HIS A 118 -10.21 11.21 2.47
CA HIS A 118 -10.00 12.38 3.34
C HIS A 118 -8.53 12.71 3.61
N THR A 119 -7.59 12.12 2.88
CA THR A 119 -6.18 12.47 3.01
C THR A 119 -5.84 13.60 2.03
N SER A 120 -5.98 14.84 2.47
CA SER A 120 -5.49 16.05 1.78
C SER A 120 -4.35 16.70 2.56
#